data_AF-A0A2A6RHK1-F1
#
_entry.id   AF-A0A2A6RHK1-F1
#
_cell.length_a   1.000
_cell.length_b   1.000
_cell.length_c   1.000
_cell.angle_alpha   90.00
_cell.angle_beta   90.00
_cell.angle_gamma   90.00
#
_symmetry.space_group_name_H-M   'P 1'
#
loop_
_entity.id
_entity.type
_entity.pdbx_description
1 polymer ?
#
loop_
_entity_poly.entity_id
_entity_poly.type
_entity_poly.pdbx_seq_one_letter_code
_entity_poly.pdbx_strand_id
1 'polypeptide(L)'
;MVDLGHHTVDVAVVRQLMPLPASLNTFNLGTSRPLREMRAQLSARFERELSMVETDMAARAGMLRVAGCERPLPEHWDAPLRENGEALAARLVEEWGSGSNLDCILLGGGGAQEPRLSQAIHARFPHAFVVDDPQLAIARGYARLARRLGGAQ
;
A
#
# COMPACT_ATOMS: atom_id res chain seq x y z
N MET A 1 -11.97 -5.16 -1.79
CA MET A 1 -10.51 -5.36 -1.73
C MET A 1 -9.83 -4.10 -2.24
N VAL A 2 -8.66 -3.82 -1.70
CA VAL A 2 -7.77 -2.73 -2.12
C VAL A 2 -6.41 -3.35 -2.40
N ASP A 3 -5.92 -3.28 -3.63
CA ASP A 3 -4.57 -3.68 -4.01
C ASP A 3 -3.66 -2.45 -4.04
N LEU A 4 -2.76 -2.36 -3.06
CA LEU A 4 -1.87 -1.24 -2.85
C LEU A 4 -0.57 -1.47 -3.64
N GLY A 5 -0.56 -0.98 -4.88
CA GLY A 5 0.57 -1.10 -5.80
C GLY A 5 1.60 0.02 -5.69
N HIS A 6 2.65 -0.10 -6.51
CA HIS A 6 3.71 0.90 -6.57
C HIS A 6 3.29 2.17 -7.33
N HIS A 7 2.59 2.03 -8.46
CA HIS A 7 2.13 3.18 -9.25
C HIS A 7 0.65 3.46 -9.04
N THR A 8 -0.14 2.41 -8.90
CA THR A 8 -1.59 2.47 -8.79
C THR A 8 -2.08 1.83 -7.50
N VAL A 9 -3.31 2.18 -7.14
CA VAL A 9 -4.11 1.44 -6.17
C VAL A 9 -5.37 0.96 -6.88
N ASP A 10 -5.60 -0.34 -6.89
CA ASP A 10 -6.77 -0.94 -7.55
C ASP A 10 -7.81 -1.34 -6.51
N VAL A 11 -9.07 -1.07 -6.78
CA VAL A 11 -10.17 -1.37 -5.85
C VAL A 11 -11.28 -2.16 -6.55
N ALA A 12 -11.88 -3.08 -5.79
CA ALA A 12 -13.02 -3.86 -6.25
C ALA A 12 -13.88 -4.32 -5.07
N VAL A 13 -15.21 -4.19 -5.19
CA VAL A 13 -16.16 -4.84 -4.29
C VAL A 13 -16.47 -6.23 -4.84
N VAL A 14 -16.38 -7.25 -3.98
CA VAL A 14 -16.68 -8.64 -4.33
C VAL A 14 -17.91 -9.07 -3.54
N ARG A 15 -18.90 -9.62 -4.25
CA ARG A 15 -20.11 -10.20 -3.66
C ARG A 15 -20.27 -11.62 -4.19
N GLN A 16 -20.47 -12.58 -3.28
CA GLN A 16 -20.59 -14.01 -3.65
C GLN A 16 -19.42 -14.50 -4.53
N LEU A 17 -18.19 -14.10 -4.19
CA LEU A 17 -16.96 -14.41 -4.94
C LEU A 17 -16.91 -13.86 -6.37
N MET A 18 -17.82 -12.94 -6.73
CA MET A 18 -17.85 -12.27 -8.01
C MET A 18 -17.57 -10.77 -7.84
N PRO A 19 -16.66 -10.17 -8.63
CA PRO A 19 -16.46 -8.73 -8.61
C PRO A 19 -17.71 -8.02 -9.14
N LEU A 20 -18.10 -6.91 -8.50
CA LEU A 20 -19.15 -6.03 -9.00
C LEU A 20 -18.53 -5.09 -10.04
N PRO A 21 -18.92 -5.15 -11.33
CA PRO A 21 -18.25 -4.40 -12.39
C PRO A 21 -18.24 -2.88 -12.17
N ALA A 22 -19.33 -2.32 -11.64
CA ALA A 22 -19.44 -0.89 -11.37
C ALA A 22 -18.56 -0.41 -10.20
N SER A 23 -17.95 -1.31 -9.44
CA SER A 23 -17.07 -0.98 -8.30
C SER A 23 -15.58 -1.05 -8.63
N LEU A 24 -15.24 -1.43 -9.86
CA LEU A 24 -13.85 -1.54 -10.31
C LEU A 24 -13.30 -0.15 -10.57
N ASN A 25 -12.26 0.23 -9.84
CA ASN A 25 -11.63 1.54 -9.99
C ASN A 25 -10.11 1.45 -9.75
N THR A 26 -9.37 2.40 -10.32
CA THR A 26 -7.92 2.49 -10.20
C THR A 26 -7.54 3.93 -9.88
N PHE A 27 -6.74 4.12 -8.84
CA PHE A 27 -6.26 5.43 -8.39
C PHE A 27 -4.76 5.59 -8.62
N ASN A 28 -4.33 6.78 -9.01
CA ASN A 28 -2.91 7.16 -9.12
C ASN A 28 -2.32 7.56 -7.76
N LEU A 29 -2.51 6.70 -6.74
CA LEU A 29 -2.12 6.92 -5.34
C LEU A 29 -1.16 5.83 -4.83
N GLY A 30 -0.44 5.16 -5.73
CA GLY A 30 0.59 4.17 -5.37
C GLY A 30 1.80 4.79 -4.66
N THR A 31 2.66 3.95 -4.10
CA THR A 31 3.80 4.38 -3.26
C THR A 31 4.93 5.10 -3.99
N SER A 32 4.98 5.04 -5.32
CA SER A 32 6.09 5.57 -6.13
C SER A 32 6.29 7.08 -6.03
N ARG A 33 5.22 7.86 -5.92
CA ARG A 33 5.31 9.31 -5.75
C ARG A 33 5.85 9.68 -4.37
N PRO A 34 5.25 9.27 -3.24
CA PRO A 34 5.77 9.63 -1.92
C PRO A 34 7.18 9.11 -1.68
N LEU A 35 7.53 7.92 -2.18
CA LEU A 35 8.91 7.41 -2.09
C LEU A 35 9.92 8.26 -2.87
N ARG A 36 9.55 8.83 -4.02
CA ARG A 36 10.44 9.76 -4.76
C ARG A 36 10.63 11.07 -4.01
N GLU A 37 9.57 11.60 -3.41
CA GLU A 37 9.62 12.81 -2.61
C GLU A 37 10.51 12.61 -1.37
N MET A 38 10.33 11.49 -0.66
CA MET A 38 11.21 11.08 0.44
C MET A 38 12.66 10.92 -0.01
N ARG A 39 12.91 10.27 -1.15
CA ARG A 39 14.27 10.11 -1.70
C ARG A 39 14.95 11.45 -1.86
N ALA A 40 14.25 12.45 -2.42
CA ALA A 40 14.79 13.80 -2.58
C ALA A 40 15.12 14.45 -1.23
N GLN A 41 14.21 14.37 -0.26
CA GLN A 41 14.40 14.93 1.09
C GLN A 41 15.58 14.29 1.82
N LEU A 42 15.62 12.95 1.84
CA LEU A 42 16.67 12.20 2.51
C LEU A 42 18.02 12.38 1.80
N SER A 43 18.04 12.40 0.47
CA SER A 43 19.29 12.62 -0.29
C SER A 43 19.90 13.97 0.02
N ALA A 44 19.07 15.03 0.07
CA ALA A 44 19.52 16.36 0.47
C ALA A 44 20.01 16.38 1.92
N ARG A 45 19.25 15.77 2.85
CA ARG A 45 19.58 15.77 4.28
C ARG A 45 20.88 15.05 4.64
N PHE A 46 21.20 13.99 3.91
CA PHE A 46 22.40 13.18 4.11
C PHE A 46 23.53 13.53 3.14
N GLU A 47 23.35 14.56 2.31
CA GLU A 47 24.32 15.01 1.29
C GLU A 47 24.82 13.86 0.41
N ARG A 48 23.91 12.94 0.06
CA ARG A 48 24.20 11.70 -0.66
C ARG A 48 23.02 11.32 -1.53
N GLU A 49 23.26 11.01 -2.79
CA GLU A 49 22.21 10.47 -3.64
C GLU A 49 21.78 9.08 -3.18
N LEU A 50 20.50 8.93 -2.85
CA LEU A 50 19.89 7.65 -2.52
C LEU A 50 19.20 7.03 -3.74
N SER A 51 19.30 5.72 -3.86
CA SER A 51 18.45 4.94 -4.76
C SER A 51 17.03 4.77 -4.18
N MET A 52 16.07 4.38 -5.02
CA MET A 52 14.71 4.06 -4.57
C MET A 52 14.69 2.86 -3.61
N VAL A 53 15.53 1.85 -3.86
CA VAL A 53 15.64 0.66 -3.00
C VAL A 53 16.17 1.05 -1.62
N GLU A 54 17.22 1.87 -1.55
CA GLU A 54 17.72 2.39 -0.27
C GLU A 54 16.68 3.23 0.46
N THR A 55 15.89 4.03 -0.27
CA THR A 55 14.84 4.86 0.32
C THR A 55 13.73 4.01 0.92
N ASP A 56 13.26 2.97 0.22
CA ASP A 56 12.25 2.04 0.73
C ASP A 56 12.77 1.26 1.94
N MET A 57 14.01 0.76 1.88
CA MET A 57 14.64 0.08 3.03
C MET A 57 14.77 1.01 4.23
N ALA A 58 15.19 2.26 4.02
CA ALA A 58 15.29 3.24 5.09
C ALA A 58 13.92 3.57 5.71
N ALA A 59 12.89 3.71 4.87
CA ALA A 59 11.52 3.94 5.32
C ALA A 59 10.97 2.78 6.17
N ARG A 60 11.35 1.54 5.85
CA ARG A 60 10.96 0.35 6.64
C ARG A 60 11.74 0.25 7.94
N ALA A 61 13.04 0.54 7.91
CA ALA A 61 13.93 0.43 9.07
C ALA A 61 13.84 1.62 10.02
N GLY A 62 13.35 2.77 9.56
CA GLY A 62 13.40 4.04 10.30
C GLY A 62 14.81 4.62 10.44
N MET A 63 15.80 4.04 9.75
CA MET A 63 17.21 4.40 9.83
C MET A 63 17.89 4.28 8.46
N LEU A 64 18.97 5.05 8.26
CA LEU A 64 19.80 4.99 7.06
C LEU A 64 21.25 4.67 7.45
N ARG A 65 21.89 3.72 6.74
CA ARG A 65 23.31 3.44 6.92
C ARG A 65 24.16 4.41 6.09
N VAL A 66 25.06 5.14 6.73
CA VAL A 66 25.97 6.11 6.12
C VAL A 66 27.39 5.82 6.58
N ALA A 67 28.29 5.52 5.62
CA ALA A 67 29.69 5.17 5.90
C ALA A 67 29.86 4.05 6.97
N GLY A 68 28.96 3.06 6.95
CA GLY A 68 28.97 1.94 7.90
C GLY A 68 28.24 2.20 9.23
N CYS A 69 27.85 3.45 9.51
CA CYS A 69 27.13 3.82 10.72
C CYS A 69 25.63 3.95 10.47
N GLU A 70 24.79 3.41 11.36
CA GLU A 70 23.35 3.64 11.33
C GLU A 70 23.03 5.04 11.85
N ARG A 71 22.20 5.78 11.11
CA ARG A 71 21.73 7.10 11.47
C ARG A 71 20.21 7.13 11.46
N PRO A 72 19.55 7.69 12.48
CA PRO A 72 18.10 7.85 12.46
C PRO A 72 17.69 8.78 11.31
N LEU A 73 16.50 8.54 10.77
CA LEU A 73 15.89 9.46 9.80
C LEU A 73 15.52 10.79 10.49
N PRO A 74 15.55 11.92 9.77
CA PRO A 74 15.19 13.22 10.32
C PRO A 74 13.71 13.26 10.75
N GLU A 75 13.32 14.18 11.61
CA GLU A 75 11.90 14.39 11.92
C GLU A 75 11.07 14.62 10.64
N HIS A 76 9.82 14.15 10.66
CA HIS A 76 8.88 14.27 9.54
C HIS A 76 9.33 13.64 8.22
N TRP A 77 10.34 12.76 8.23
CA TRP A 77 10.80 12.02 7.05
C TRP A 77 9.68 11.26 6.32
N ASP A 78 8.64 10.87 7.04
CA ASP A 78 7.55 10.04 6.58
C ASP A 78 6.31 10.83 6.14
N ALA A 79 6.37 12.17 6.20
CA ALA A 79 5.26 13.05 5.83
C ALA A 79 4.67 12.72 4.45
N PRO A 80 5.46 12.49 3.37
CA PRO A 80 4.89 12.12 2.07
C PRO A 80 4.05 10.83 2.10
N LEU A 81 4.48 9.82 2.87
CA LEU A 81 3.72 8.57 3.00
C LEU A 81 2.46 8.75 3.84
N ARG A 82 2.53 9.54 4.92
CA ARG A 82 1.37 9.86 5.75
C ARG A 82 0.31 10.63 4.96
N GLU A 83 0.73 11.66 4.22
CA GLU A 83 -0.14 12.45 3.35
C GLU A 83 -0.78 11.60 2.25
N ASN A 84 0.00 10.70 1.62
CA ASN A 84 -0.54 9.75 0.65
C ASN A 84 -1.53 8.76 1.27
N GLY A 85 -1.27 8.30 2.50
CA GLY A 85 -2.18 7.45 3.27
C GLY A 85 -3.52 8.13 3.54
N GLU A 86 -3.50 9.39 4.00
CA GLU A 86 -4.73 10.17 4.21
C GLU A 86 -5.49 10.45 2.90
N ALA A 87 -4.78 10.80 1.83
CA ALA A 87 -5.38 11.02 0.52
C ALA A 87 -6.06 9.74 -0.01
N LEU A 88 -5.42 8.59 0.17
CA LEU A 88 -5.98 7.29 -0.18
C LEU A 88 -7.21 6.96 0.68
N ALA A 89 -7.14 7.15 2.00
CA ALA A 89 -8.28 6.92 2.89
C ALA A 89 -9.47 7.82 2.53
N ALA A 90 -9.23 9.09 2.23
CA ALA A 90 -10.24 10.02 1.74
C ALA A 90 -10.87 9.53 0.43
N ARG A 91 -10.04 9.07 -0.53
CA ARG A 91 -10.53 8.55 -1.80
C ARG A 91 -11.41 7.30 -1.65
N LEU A 92 -11.08 6.42 -0.70
CA LEU A 92 -11.91 5.26 -0.36
C LEU A 92 -13.24 5.67 0.30
N VAL A 93 -13.25 6.74 1.11
CA VAL A 93 -14.48 7.32 1.67
C VAL A 93 -15.36 7.92 0.58
N GLU A 94 -14.78 8.57 -0.43
CA GLU A 94 -15.56 9.04 -1.59
C GLU A 94 -16.21 7.89 -2.37
N GLU A 95 -15.50 6.77 -2.51
CA GLU A 95 -15.98 5.60 -3.25
C GLU A 95 -17.04 4.79 -2.46
N TRP A 96 -16.87 4.63 -1.15
CA TRP A 96 -17.65 3.69 -0.33
C TRP A 96 -18.44 4.33 0.82
N GLY A 97 -18.36 5.66 0.98
CA GLY A 97 -18.91 6.35 2.15
C GLY A 97 -18.26 5.82 3.44
N SER A 98 -19.09 5.38 4.38
CA SER A 98 -18.61 4.74 5.62
C SER A 98 -18.13 3.29 5.43
N GLY A 99 -18.39 2.68 4.27
CA GLY A 99 -18.11 1.26 4.03
C GLY A 99 -18.92 0.30 4.91
N SER A 100 -19.97 0.79 5.60
CA SER A 100 -20.81 0.00 6.50
C SER A 100 -21.62 -1.12 5.83
N ASN A 101 -21.76 -1.06 4.50
CA ASN A 101 -22.38 -2.08 3.67
C ASN A 101 -21.39 -3.18 3.21
N LEU A 102 -20.12 -3.11 3.64
CA LEU A 102 -19.08 -4.09 3.35
C LEU A 102 -18.81 -4.88 4.63
N ASP A 103 -18.81 -6.22 4.54
CA ASP A 103 -18.50 -7.09 5.68
C ASP A 103 -17.05 -6.89 6.16
N CYS A 104 -16.12 -6.69 5.22
CA CYS A 104 -14.71 -6.42 5.49
C CYS A 104 -14.04 -5.72 4.30
N ILE A 105 -12.89 -5.09 4.57
CA ILE A 105 -12.02 -4.51 3.54
C ILE A 105 -10.65 -5.18 3.60
N LEU A 106 -10.34 -5.99 2.58
CA LEU A 106 -9.06 -6.67 2.45
C LEU A 106 -8.04 -5.75 1.80
N LEU A 107 -6.91 -5.49 2.48
CA LEU A 107 -5.78 -4.72 1.96
C LEU A 107 -4.67 -5.68 1.50
N GLY A 108 -4.37 -5.67 0.21
CA GLY A 108 -3.32 -6.45 -0.43
C GLY A 108 -2.30 -5.57 -1.16
N GLY A 109 -1.35 -6.19 -1.85
CA GLY A 109 -0.28 -5.48 -2.56
C GLY A 109 0.91 -5.13 -1.67
N GLY A 110 2.04 -4.80 -2.30
CA GLY A 110 3.27 -4.45 -1.56
C GLY A 110 3.13 -3.20 -0.69
N GLY A 111 2.29 -2.25 -1.11
CA GLY A 111 1.98 -1.04 -0.35
C GLY A 111 1.16 -1.29 0.92
N ALA A 112 0.49 -2.43 1.07
CA ALA A 112 -0.23 -2.76 2.30
C ALA A 112 0.70 -3.01 3.49
N GLN A 113 1.96 -3.34 3.23
CA GLN A 113 2.99 -3.48 4.26
C GLN A 113 3.51 -2.14 4.78
N GLU A 114 3.11 -1.02 4.18
CA GLU A 114 3.49 0.32 4.63
C GLU A 114 2.46 0.78 5.69
N PRO A 115 2.81 0.81 6.99
CA PRO A 115 1.85 1.10 8.06
C PRO A 115 1.18 2.46 7.91
N ARG A 116 1.87 3.45 7.34
CA ARG A 116 1.31 4.80 7.19
C ARG A 116 0.15 4.85 6.20
N LEU A 117 0.11 3.92 5.24
CA LEU A 117 -1.02 3.75 4.33
C LEU A 117 -2.12 2.92 5.02
N SER A 118 -1.78 1.75 5.55
CA SER A 118 -2.80 0.84 6.10
C SER A 118 -3.47 1.36 7.37
N GLN A 119 -2.75 2.08 8.24
CA GLN A 119 -3.32 2.71 9.43
C GLN A 119 -4.27 3.87 9.09
N ALA A 120 -3.95 4.67 8.07
CA ALA A 120 -4.85 5.74 7.61
C ALA A 120 -6.18 5.17 7.10
N ILE A 121 -6.13 4.06 6.36
CA ILE A 121 -7.33 3.34 5.93
C ILE A 121 -8.08 2.76 7.13
N HIS A 122 -7.39 2.06 8.04
CA HIS A 122 -8.00 1.45 9.22
C HIS A 122 -8.67 2.48 10.14
N ALA A 123 -8.10 3.68 10.26
CA ALA A 123 -8.70 4.78 11.02
C ALA A 123 -10.06 5.24 10.47
N ARG A 124 -10.31 5.09 9.17
CA ARG A 124 -11.61 5.39 8.54
C ARG A 124 -12.52 4.16 8.46
N PHE A 125 -11.93 2.97 8.34
CA PHE A 125 -12.62 1.70 8.19
C PHE A 125 -12.06 0.67 9.19
N PRO A 126 -12.60 0.59 10.42
CA PRO A 126 -12.09 -0.32 11.45
C PRO A 126 -12.13 -1.80 11.08
N HIS A 127 -12.98 -2.18 10.11
CA HIS A 127 -13.10 -3.52 9.53
C HIS A 127 -12.17 -3.75 8.32
N ALA A 128 -11.24 -2.82 8.05
CA ALA A 128 -10.15 -3.02 7.12
C ALA A 128 -8.96 -3.72 7.80
N PHE A 129 -8.37 -4.70 7.11
CA PHE A 129 -7.18 -5.39 7.59
C PHE A 129 -6.26 -5.81 6.44
N VAL A 130 -4.97 -5.84 6.74
CA VAL A 130 -3.92 -6.32 5.82
C VAL A 130 -3.97 -7.85 5.78
N VAL A 131 -4.03 -8.41 4.57
CA VAL A 131 -4.03 -9.86 4.39
C VAL A 131 -2.64 -10.45 4.58
N ASP A 132 -2.55 -11.74 4.91
CA ASP A 132 -1.27 -12.45 5.01
C ASP A 132 -0.51 -12.44 3.68
N ASP A 133 0.80 -12.15 3.75
CA ASP A 133 1.69 -12.01 2.60
C ASP A 133 1.09 -11.10 1.50
N PRO A 134 0.76 -9.83 1.82
CA PRO A 134 -0.10 -9.02 0.96
C PRO A 134 0.50 -8.77 -0.43
N GLN A 135 1.83 -8.68 -0.53
CA GLN A 135 2.55 -8.57 -1.80
C GLN A 135 2.33 -9.78 -2.73
N LEU A 136 2.11 -10.98 -2.17
CA LEU A 136 1.90 -12.22 -2.92
C LEU A 136 0.42 -12.59 -3.03
N ALA A 137 -0.49 -11.86 -2.39
CA ALA A 137 -1.91 -12.23 -2.28
C ALA A 137 -2.55 -12.49 -3.65
N ILE A 138 -2.33 -11.60 -4.62
CA ILE A 138 -2.87 -11.73 -5.98
C ILE A 138 -2.26 -12.95 -6.71
N ALA A 139 -0.93 -13.10 -6.67
CA ALA A 139 -0.25 -14.24 -7.29
C ALA A 139 -0.71 -15.58 -6.70
N ARG A 140 -0.89 -15.65 -5.38
CA ARG A 140 -1.45 -16.82 -4.69
C ARG A 140 -2.89 -17.09 -5.13
N GLY A 141 -3.70 -16.05 -5.32
CA GLY A 141 -5.05 -16.14 -5.88
C GLY A 141 -5.05 -16.81 -7.26
N TYR A 142 -4.21 -16.32 -8.18
CA TYR A 142 -4.03 -16.93 -9.50
C TYR A 142 -3.55 -18.38 -9.43
N ALA A 143 -2.57 -18.69 -8.58
CA ALA A 143 -2.08 -20.07 -8.41
C ALA A 143 -3.19 -21.02 -7.91
N ARG A 144 -4.04 -20.57 -6.98
CA ARG A 144 -5.19 -21.36 -6.49
C ARG A 144 -6.23 -21.57 -7.58
N LEU A 145 -6.54 -20.52 -8.35
CA LEU A 145 -7.48 -20.60 -9.48
C LEU A 145 -6.96 -21.58 -10.55
N ALA A 146 -5.69 -21.47 -10.93
CA ALA A 146 -5.06 -22.35 -11.91
C ALA A 146 -5.12 -23.82 -11.47
N ARG A 147 -4.84 -24.13 -10.19
CA ARG A 147 -4.98 -25.49 -9.64
C ARG A 147 -6.42 -26.00 -9.71
N ARG A 148 -7.40 -25.14 -9.41
CA ARG A 148 -8.82 -25.50 -9.47
C ARG A 148 -9.26 -25.82 -10.90
N LEU A 149 -8.81 -25.03 -11.87
CA LEU A 149 -9.15 -25.24 -13.29
C LEU A 149 -8.38 -26.43 -13.89
N GLY A 150 -7.12 -26.63 -13.49
CA GLY A 150 -6.29 -27.73 -13.97
C GLY A 150 -6.64 -29.09 -13.36
N GLY A 151 -7.14 -29.13 -12.13
CA GLY A 151 -7.64 -30.34 -11.46
C GLY A 151 -9.11 -30.66 -11.72
N ALA A 152 -9.80 -29.85 -12.54
CA ALA A 152 -11.17 -30.11 -13.02
C ALA A 152 -11.19 -30.92 -14.33
N GLN A 153 -10.14 -31.69 -14.59
CA GLN A 153 -10.07 -32.70 -15.66
C GLN A 153 -10.31 -34.09 -15.09
#